data_AF-A0A3D5I0A9-F1
#
_entry.id   AF-A0A3D5I0A9-F1
#
_cell.length_a   1.000
_cell.length_b   1.000
_cell.length_c   1.000
_cell.angle_alpha   90.00
_cell.angle_beta   90.00
_cell.angle_gamma   90.00
#
_symmetry.space_group_name_H-M   'P 1'
#
loop_
_entity.id
_entity.type
_entity.pdbx_description
1 polymer ?
#
loop_
_entity_poly.entity_id
_entity_poly.type
_entity_poly.pdbx_seq_one_letter_code
_entity_poly.pdbx_strand_id
1 'polypeptide(L)'
;MQLTYFGANGWLLELAGQRLLLDPWLVGPLRFGGAGWLFEGTLPREWPIPGDLDCLLLTQGLPDHAHPATLERLPKALPVVGSAAAVQQARR
;
A
#
# COMPACT_ATOMS: atom_id res chain seq x y z
N MET A 1 11.91 8.98 15.42
CA MET A 1 11.51 8.71 14.03
C MET A 1 12.01 7.33 13.67
N GLN A 2 11.15 6.47 13.12
CA GLN A 2 11.50 5.13 12.66
C GLN A 2 10.86 4.89 11.28
N LEU A 3 11.62 4.27 10.37
CA LEU A 3 11.19 3.98 9.00
C LEU A 3 11.39 2.48 8.76
N THR A 4 10.34 1.77 8.37
CA THR A 4 10.41 0.35 8.00
C THR A 4 10.16 0.21 6.51
N TYR A 5 11.13 -0.35 5.78
CA TYR A 5 11.03 -0.60 4.34
C TYR A 5 10.44 -1.99 4.07
N PHE A 6 9.38 -2.06 3.28
CA PHE A 6 8.73 -3.32 2.92
C PHE A 6 9.13 -3.84 1.53
N GLY A 7 9.82 -3.03 0.72
CA GLY A 7 10.14 -3.34 -0.67
C GLY A 7 9.40 -2.45 -1.66
N ALA A 8 9.92 -2.34 -2.88
CA ALA A 8 9.39 -1.48 -3.95
C ALA A 8 9.16 -0.04 -3.44
N ASN A 9 7.90 0.43 -3.46
CA ASN A 9 7.53 1.77 -3.02
C ASN A 9 7.05 1.80 -1.55
N GLY A 10 6.96 0.64 -0.88
CA GLY A 10 6.25 0.49 0.39
C GLY A 10 7.07 0.80 1.63
N TRP A 11 6.53 1.67 2.50
CA TRP A 11 7.14 2.03 3.79
C TRP A 11 6.11 2.16 4.91
N LEU A 12 6.51 1.83 6.14
CA LEU A 12 5.85 2.34 7.36
C LEU A 12 6.69 3.50 7.91
N LEU A 13 6.07 4.67 8.04
CA LEU A 13 6.70 5.87 8.55
C LEU A 13 6.16 6.17 9.95
N GLU A 14 7.05 6.20 10.94
CA GLU A 14 6.72 6.51 12.33
C GLU A 14 7.42 7.81 12.74
N LEU A 15 6.69 8.91 12.66
CA LEU A 15 7.20 10.26 12.88
C LEU A 15 6.15 11.15 13.53
N ALA A 16 6.60 12.09 14.37
CA ALA A 16 5.73 13.05 15.05
C ALA A 16 4.52 12.43 15.80
N GLY A 17 4.68 11.21 16.32
CA GLY A 17 3.60 10.48 17.01
C GLY A 17 2.58 9.83 16.07
N GLN A 18 2.78 9.91 14.75
CA GLN A 18 1.89 9.30 13.74
C GLN A 18 2.53 8.07 13.10
N ARG A 19 1.68 7.14 12.68
CA ARG A 19 2.00 5.92 11.93
C ARG A 19 1.33 5.96 10.55
N LEU A 20 2.15 6.22 9.53
CA LEU A 20 1.70 6.38 8.15
C LEU A 20 2.15 5.17 7.32
N LEU A 21 1.21 4.51 6.64
CA LEU A 21 1.54 3.47 5.67
C LEU A 21 1.62 4.10 4.28
N LEU A 22 2.80 4.04 3.65
CA LEU A 22 3.08 4.63 2.34
C LEU A 22 3.13 3.55 1.26
N ASP A 23 2.38 3.73 0.19
CA ASP A 23 2.39 2.94 -1.06
C ASP A 23 2.52 1.41 -0.86
N PRO A 24 1.61 0.76 -0.12
CA PRO A 24 1.87 -0.56 0.40
C PRO A 24 1.60 -1.70 -0.61
N TRP A 25 2.64 -2.47 -0.92
CA TRP A 25 2.52 -3.82 -1.50
C TRP A 25 3.02 -4.85 -0.47
N LEU A 26 2.08 -5.44 0.28
CA LEU A 26 2.40 -6.29 1.45
C LEU A 26 2.06 -7.77 1.23
N VAL A 27 1.14 -8.07 0.32
CA VAL A 27 0.55 -9.39 0.14
C VAL A 27 0.30 -9.65 -1.35
N GLY A 28 0.29 -10.92 -1.75
CA GLY A 28 -0.05 -11.33 -3.11
C GLY A 28 0.89 -10.82 -4.23
N PRO A 29 0.65 -11.26 -5.48
CA PRO A 29 1.43 -10.84 -6.63
C PRO A 29 1.04 -9.45 -7.13
N LEU A 30 2.03 -8.67 -7.58
CA LEU A 30 1.82 -7.40 -8.25
C LEU A 30 1.56 -7.64 -9.74
N ARG A 31 0.39 -7.21 -10.22
CA ARG A 31 -0.01 -7.30 -11.63
C ARG A 31 -0.63 -5.99 -12.08
N PHE A 32 -0.43 -5.63 -13.34
CA PHE A 32 -1.07 -4.48 -13.96
C PHE A 32 -2.23 -4.94 -14.85
N GLY A 33 -3.42 -4.35 -14.65
CA GLY A 33 -4.61 -4.69 -15.44
C GLY A 33 -5.04 -6.16 -15.39
N GLY A 34 -4.65 -6.89 -14.33
CA GLY A 34 -4.88 -8.34 -14.22
C GLY A 34 -4.04 -9.20 -15.18
N ALA A 35 -3.14 -8.61 -15.97
CA ALA A 35 -2.37 -9.29 -17.00
C ALA A 35 -1.09 -9.95 -16.45
N GLY A 36 -1.25 -10.92 -15.54
CA GLY A 36 -0.12 -11.66 -14.94
C GLY A 36 0.75 -12.42 -15.95
N TRP A 37 0.21 -12.73 -17.14
CA TRP A 37 0.95 -13.36 -18.24
C TRP A 37 2.02 -12.45 -18.86
N LEU A 38 1.85 -11.13 -18.72
CA LEU A 38 2.78 -10.14 -19.27
C LEU A 38 3.79 -9.68 -18.21
N PHE A 39 3.29 -9.38 -17.00
CA PHE A 39 4.11 -8.93 -15.89
C PHE A 39 3.52 -9.43 -14.57
N GLU A 40 4.38 -10.03 -13.76
CA GLU A 40 4.09 -10.40 -12.38
C GLU A 40 5.30 -10.10 -11.50
N GLY A 41 5.10 -9.22 -10.52
CA GLY A 41 6.03 -9.06 -9.41
C GLY A 41 5.63 -9.99 -8.27
N THR A 42 6.62 -10.57 -7.59
CA THR A 42 6.40 -11.39 -6.38
C THR A 42 7.18 -10.82 -5.21
N LEU A 43 6.58 -10.86 -4.02
CA LEU A 43 7.30 -10.57 -2.78
C LEU A 43 8.11 -11.80 -2.35
N PRO A 44 9.35 -11.64 -1.83
CA PRO A 44 10.10 -12.74 -1.23
C PRO A 44 9.39 -13.36 -0.02
N ARG A 45 8.57 -12.56 0.67
CA ARG A 45 7.66 -12.95 1.75
C ARG A 45 6.51 -11.96 1.84
N GLU A 46 5.35 -12.41 2.29
CA GLU A 46 4.29 -11.49 2.70
C GLU A 46 4.66 -10.76 4.00
N TRP A 47 4.11 -9.56 4.15
CA TRP A 47 4.22 -8.76 5.35
C TRP A 47 2.88 -8.74 6.08
N PRO A 48 2.87 -8.84 7.43
CA PRO A 48 1.65 -8.61 8.19
C PRO A 48 1.18 -7.16 7.96
N ILE A 49 -0.14 -6.96 7.90
CA ILE A 49 -0.71 -5.62 7.85
C ILE A 49 -0.40 -4.92 9.19
N PRO A 50 0.30 -3.77 9.19
CA PRO A 50 0.58 -3.06 10.42
C PRO A 50 -0.73 -2.59 11.09
N GLY A 51 -0.82 -2.77 12.41
CA GLY A 51 -1.88 -2.20 13.23
C GLY A 51 -1.65 -0.74 13.55
N ASP A 52 -2.68 -0.11 14.12
CA ASP A 52 -2.68 1.25 14.66
C ASP A 52 -2.14 2.29 13.66
N LEU A 53 -2.69 2.25 12.44
CA LEU A 53 -2.38 3.20 11.39
C LEU A 53 -3.26 4.45 11.54
N ASP A 54 -2.64 5.62 11.43
CA ASP A 54 -3.36 6.90 11.45
C ASP A 54 -3.78 7.33 10.04
N CYS A 55 -2.99 6.94 9.04
CA CYS A 55 -3.21 7.37 7.66
C CYS A 55 -2.56 6.40 6.66
N LEU A 56 -3.24 6.21 5.54
CA LEU A 56 -2.69 5.64 4.32
C LEU A 56 -2.26 6.77 3.39
N LEU A 57 -0.98 6.81 3.05
CA LEU A 57 -0.41 7.75 2.09
C LEU A 57 -0.19 7.03 0.77
N LEU A 58 -0.86 7.48 -0.29
CA LEU A 58 -0.71 6.92 -1.64
C LEU A 58 -0.24 7.98 -2.62
N THR A 59 0.94 7.80 -3.21
CA THR A 59 1.48 8.77 -4.18
C THR A 59 0.77 8.67 -5.52
N GLN A 60 0.39 7.45 -5.94
CA GLN A 60 -0.22 7.18 -7.26
C GLN A 60 -1.32 6.11 -7.19
N GLY A 61 -2.19 6.05 -8.21
CA GLY A 61 -3.25 5.05 -8.34
C GLY A 61 -2.85 3.77 -9.07
N LEU A 62 -1.58 3.61 -9.42
CA LEU A 62 -1.07 2.41 -10.09
C LEU A 62 -0.89 1.25 -9.09
N PRO A 63 -1.06 -0.02 -9.50
CA PRO A 63 -1.00 -1.18 -8.59
C PRO A 63 0.30 -1.34 -7.77
N ASP A 64 1.42 -0.80 -8.22
CA ASP A 64 2.71 -0.83 -7.52
C ASP A 64 2.82 0.22 -6.39
N HIS A 65 1.83 1.09 -6.27
CA HIS A 65 1.66 2.06 -5.19
C HIS A 65 0.35 1.79 -4.42
N ALA A 66 -0.76 1.65 -5.14
CA ALA A 66 -2.10 1.39 -4.63
C ALA A 66 -2.50 -0.08 -4.87
N HIS A 67 -1.76 -1.02 -4.27
CA HIS A 67 -1.91 -2.45 -4.55
C HIS A 67 -3.28 -3.01 -4.10
N PRO A 68 -4.14 -3.49 -5.02
CA PRO A 68 -5.52 -3.85 -4.68
C PRO A 68 -5.65 -4.86 -3.54
N ALA A 69 -4.90 -5.96 -3.57
CA ALA A 69 -5.00 -7.00 -2.55
C ALA A 69 -4.48 -6.54 -1.18
N THR A 70 -3.56 -5.56 -1.14
CA THR A 70 -3.15 -4.95 0.13
C THR A 70 -4.25 -4.02 0.65
N LEU A 71 -4.80 -3.17 -0.23
CA LEU A 71 -5.82 -2.19 0.12
C LEU A 71 -7.12 -2.83 0.61
N GLU A 72 -7.47 -4.00 0.09
CA GLU A 72 -8.61 -4.81 0.55
C GLU A 72 -8.47 -5.27 2.02
N ARG A 73 -7.25 -5.45 2.51
CA ARG A 73 -6.98 -5.88 3.90
C ARG A 73 -6.86 -4.71 4.88
N LEU A 74 -6.90 -3.46 4.40
CA LEU A 74 -6.81 -2.28 5.25
C LEU A 74 -8.20 -1.80 5.73
N PRO A 75 -8.30 -1.17 6.91
CA PRO A 75 -9.55 -0.61 7.39
C PRO A 75 -10.11 0.45 6.42
N LYS A 76 -11.35 0.29 5.95
CA LYS A 76 -11.96 1.25 5.01
C LYS A 76 -12.21 2.63 5.63
N ALA A 77 -12.24 2.72 6.96
CA ALA A 77 -12.33 3.99 7.69
C ALA A 77 -10.98 4.74 7.80
N LEU A 78 -9.85 4.10 7.45
CA LEU A 78 -8.53 4.72 7.50
C LEU A 78 -8.53 5.98 6.61
N PRO A 79 -8.09 7.14 7.14
CA PRO A 79 -7.87 8.33 6.32
C PRO A 79 -6.89 8.02 5.20
N VAL A 80 -7.19 8.51 3.99
CA VAL A 80 -6.34 8.32 2.82
C VAL A 80 -5.94 9.68 2.30
N VAL A 81 -4.64 9.91 2.17
CA VAL A 81 -4.06 11.10 1.55
C VAL A 81 -3.36 10.65 0.28
N GLY A 82 -3.67 11.27 -0.85
CA GLY A 82 -3.06 10.90 -2.13
C GLY A 82 -3.69 11.60 -3.32
N SER A 83 -3.23 11.25 -4.52
CA SER A 83 -3.85 11.71 -5.76
C SER A 83 -5.30 11.20 -5.86
N ALA A 84 -6.16 11.90 -6.62
CA ALA A 84 -7.56 11.51 -6.79
C ALA A 84 -7.71 10.06 -7.28
N ALA A 85 -6.85 9.62 -8.21
CA ALA A 85 -6.84 8.25 -8.70
C ALA A 85 -6.47 7.24 -7.60
N ALA A 86 -5.52 7.58 -6.73
CA ALA A 86 -5.10 6.72 -5.62
C ALA A 86 -6.19 6.58 -4.55
N VAL A 87 -6.80 7.71 -4.17
CA VAL A 87 -7.95 7.72 -3.25
C VAL A 87 -9.09 6.90 -3.82
N GLN A 88 -9.36 7.00 -5.13
CA GLN A 88 -10.36 6.15 -5.79
C GLN A 88 -10.03 4.67 -5.65
N GLN A 89 -8.77 4.24 -5.84
CA GLN A 89 -8.37 2.83 -5.63
C GLN A 89 -8.62 2.37 -4.20
N ALA A 90 -8.20 3.16 -3.20
CA ALA A 90 -8.34 2.80 -1.79
C ALA A 90 -9.80 2.63 -1.32
N ARG A 91 -10.74 3.28 -2.01
CA ARG A 91 -12.17 3.27 -1.69
C ARG A 91 -12.99 2.26 -2.51
N ARG A 92 -12.35 1.49 -3.39
CA ARG A 92 -13.00 0.36 -4.08
C ARG A 92 -13.34 -0.77 -3.12
#